data_AF-A0A100WDM0-F1
#
_entry.id   AF-A0A100WDM0-F1
#
_cell.length_a   1.000
_cell.length_b   1.000
_cell.length_c   1.000
_cell.angle_alpha   90.00
_cell.angle_beta   90.00
_cell.angle_gamma   90.00
#
_symmetry.space_group_name_H-M   'P 1'
#
loop_
_entity.id
_entity.type
_entity.pdbx_description
1 polymer ?
#
loop_
_entity_poly.entity_id
_entity_poly.type
_entity_poly.pdbx_seq_one_letter_code
_entity_poly.pdbx_strand_id
1 'polypeptide(L)' 'MSVQRGRMPAGWAGELSDEYEWVPLRLPPDVTRLSASIRLSIEAEYRGWELTRVRLYTDGSRRVLLRRKKTALGDQPAL' A
#
# COMPACT_ATOMS: atom_id res chain seq x y z
N MET A 1 -7.70 7.53 -10.17
CA MET A 1 -8.13 6.12 -10.01
C MET A 1 -8.55 5.93 -8.56
N SER A 2 -9.78 5.46 -8.35
CA SER A 2 -10.37 5.26 -7.02
C SER A 2 -9.65 4.15 -6.27
N VAL A 3 -9.21 4.42 -5.04
CA VAL A 3 -8.68 3.41 -4.13
C VAL A 3 -9.71 2.29 -4.03
N GLN A 4 -9.32 1.05 -4.34
CA GLN A 4 -10.15 -0.15 -4.12
C GLN A 4 -10.30 -0.39 -2.61
N ARG A 5 -11.08 0.48 -1.93
CA ARG A 5 -11.33 0.44 -0.48
C ARG A 5 -12.00 -0.87 -0.04
N GLY A 6 -12.72 -1.54 -0.94
CA GLY A 6 -13.41 -2.81 -0.68
C GLY A 6 -12.50 -4.02 -0.39
N ARG A 7 -11.18 -3.90 -0.58
CA ARG A 7 -10.20 -4.98 -0.27
C ARG A 7 -9.50 -4.82 1.07
N MET A 8 -9.82 -3.77 1.84
CA MET A 8 -9.14 -3.45 3.10
C MET A 8 -9.85 -4.06 4.31
N PRO A 9 -9.13 -4.48 5.37
CA PRO A 9 -9.74 -4.77 6.66
C PRO A 9 -10.48 -3.55 7.20
N ALA A 10 -11.66 -3.75 7.81
CA ALA A 10 -12.52 -2.65 8.28
C ALA A 10 -11.79 -1.64 9.19
N GLY A 11 -10.97 -2.13 10.12
CA GLY A 11 -10.21 -1.27 11.04
C GLY A 11 -9.09 -0.44 10.41
N TRP A 12 -8.79 -0.60 9.11
CA TRP A 12 -7.78 0.23 8.44
C TRP A 12 -8.39 1.44 7.75
N ALA A 13 -9.62 1.33 7.24
CA ALA A 13 -10.20 2.35 6.37
C ALA A 13 -10.47 3.69 7.08
N GLY A 14 -10.76 3.66 8.39
CA GLY A 14 -11.09 4.86 9.18
C GLY A 14 -9.91 5.77 9.52
N GLU A 15 -8.67 5.33 9.27
CA GLU A 15 -7.45 6.02 9.71
C GLU A 15 -6.55 6.48 8.55
N LEU A 16 -7.05 6.43 7.31
CA LEU A 16 -6.27 6.76 6.11
C LEU A 16 -6.43 8.23 5.74
N SER A 17 -5.36 9.02 5.85
CA SER A 17 -5.33 10.41 5.41
C SER A 17 -5.43 10.53 3.88
N ASP A 18 -6.16 11.54 3.39
CA ASP A 18 -6.27 11.85 1.96
C ASP A 18 -5.01 12.51 1.36
N GLU A 19 -4.03 12.91 2.18
CA GLU A 19 -2.74 13.42 1.71
C GLU A 19 -1.89 12.34 1.03
N TYR A 20 -2.22 11.08 1.29
CA TYR A 20 -1.52 9.92 0.77
C TYR A 20 -2.40 9.16 -0.22
N GLU A 21 -1.75 8.57 -1.21
CA GLU A 21 -2.27 7.46 -1.98
C GLU A 21 -2.05 6.17 -1.20
N TRP A 22 -3.04 5.26 -1.23
CA TRP A 22 -3.03 4.03 -0.45
C TRP A 22 -3.28 2.83 -1.36
N VAL A 23 -2.44 1.80 -1.24
CA VAL A 23 -2.57 0.55 -2.00
C VAL A 23 -2.61 -0.65 -1.06
N PRO A 24 -3.77 -1.34 -0.96
CA PRO A 24 -3.85 -2.61 -0.26
C PRO A 24 -3.42 -3.76 -1.16
N LEU A 25 -2.50 -4.59 -0.67
CA LEU A 25 -2.05 -5.82 -1.31
C LEU A 25 -2.45 -7.03 -0.47
N ARG A 26 -2.75 -8.15 -1.13
CA ARG A 26 -2.85 -9.47 -0.50
C ARG A 26 -1.70 -10.32 -1.01
N LEU A 27 -0.89 -10.83 -0.09
CA LEU A 27 0.14 -11.81 -0.35
C LEU A 27 -0.40 -13.20 -0.03
N PRO A 28 -0.43 -14.11 -1.01
CA PRO A 28 -0.73 -15.52 -0.78
C PRO A 28 0.23 -16.19 0.23
N PRO A 29 -0.17 -17.33 0.83
CA PRO A 29 0.66 -18.07 1.79
C PRO A 29 1.92 -18.70 1.17
N ASP A 30 1.90 -19.04 -0.11
CA ASP A 30 3.04 -19.60 -0.87
C ASP A 30 4.16 -18.57 -1.13
N VAL A 31 3.84 -17.27 -1.01
CA VAL A 31 4.86 -16.23 -1.11
C VAL A 31 5.72 -16.27 0.15
N THR A 32 7.02 -16.49 0.02
CA THR A 32 7.90 -16.48 1.20
C THR A 32 8.05 -15.07 1.80
N ARG A 33 8.51 -14.98 3.05
CA ARG A 33 8.86 -13.68 3.66
C ARG A 33 9.95 -12.96 2.89
N LEU A 34 10.97 -13.69 2.42
CA LEU A 34 12.09 -13.12 1.67
C LEU A 34 11.62 -12.54 0.33
N SER A 35 10.87 -13.31 -0.46
CA SER A 35 10.34 -12.84 -1.74
C SER A 35 9.42 -11.64 -1.58
N ALA A 36 8.59 -11.62 -0.52
CA ALA A 36 7.76 -10.46 -0.20
C ALA A 36 8.62 -9.24 0.14
N SER A 37 9.65 -9.39 0.99
CA SER A 37 10.55 -8.31 1.38
C SER A 37 11.22 -7.68 0.16
N ILE A 38 11.80 -8.50 -0.72
CA ILE A 38 12.48 -8.01 -1.93
C ILE A 38 11.52 -7.20 -2.80
N ARG A 39 10.31 -7.72 -3.08
CA ARG A 39 9.31 -7.02 -3.89
C ARG A 39 8.89 -5.69 -3.27
N LEU A 40 8.60 -5.67 -1.97
CA LEU A 40 8.20 -4.46 -1.27
C LEU A 40 9.33 -3.43 -1.20
N SER A 41 10.58 -3.86 -1.06
CA SER A 41 11.75 -2.97 -1.12
C SER A 41 11.92 -2.35 -2.50
N ILE A 42 11.71 -3.10 -3.59
CA ILE A 42 11.74 -2.56 -4.95
C ILE A 42 10.65 -1.49 -5.15
N GLU A 43 9.43 -1.75 -4.66
CA GLU A 43 8.34 -0.76 -4.72
C GLU A 43 8.69 0.51 -3.92
N ALA A 44 9.34 0.36 -2.76
CA ALA A 44 9.79 1.50 -1.97
C ALA A 44 10.86 2.32 -2.70
N GLU A 45 11.90 1.65 -3.18
CA GLU A 45 13.06 2.29 -3.81
C GLU A 45 12.68 3.00 -5.11
N TYR A 46 11.90 2.35 -5.98
CA TYR A 46 11.71 2.82 -7.35
C TYR A 46 10.33 3.42 -7.63
N ARG A 47 9.34 3.23 -6.74
CA ARG A 47 7.98 3.76 -6.94
C ARG A 47 7.53 4.72 -5.84
N GLY A 48 8.35 4.89 -4.81
CA GLY A 48 8.06 5.76 -3.66
C GLY A 48 6.99 5.20 -2.73
N TRP A 49 6.78 3.88 -2.72
CA TRP A 49 5.80 3.24 -1.83
C TRP A 49 6.41 2.91 -0.47
N GLU A 50 5.81 3.43 0.59
CA GLU A 50 6.20 3.10 1.96
C GLU A 50 5.31 1.99 2.52
N LEU A 51 5.92 1.00 3.17
CA LEU A 51 5.21 -0.02 3.93
C LEU A 51 4.68 0.58 5.24
N THR A 52 3.37 0.47 5.50
CA THR A 52 2.75 1.07 6.70
C THR A 52 2.16 0.05 7.65
N ARG A 53 1.46 -0.97 7.13
CA ARG A 53 0.82 -2.00 7.94
C ARG A 53 0.95 -3.36 7.29
N VAL A 54 1.09 -4.38 8.13
CA VAL A 54 1.05 -5.79 7.73
C VAL A 54 0.13 -6.53 8.69
N ARG A 55 -0.74 -7.38 8.16
CA ARG A 55 -1.54 -8.31 8.95
C ARG A 55 -1.37 -9.72 8.39
N LEU A 56 -0.85 -10.62 9.21
CA LEU A 56 -0.81 -12.06 8.94
C LEU A 56 -2.13 -12.70 9.37
N TYR A 57 -2.62 -13.63 8.57
CA TYR A 57 -3.80 -14.44 8.86
C TYR A 57 -3.39 -15.89 9.14
N THR A 58 -4.30 -16.64 9.77
CA THR A 58 -4.08 -18.05 10.13
C THR A 58 -3.95 -18.98 8.93
N ASP A 59 -4.50 -18.59 7.77
CA ASP A 59 -4.32 -19.27 6.48
C ASP A 59 -2.93 -19.02 5.84
N GLY A 60 -2.05 -18.30 6.54
CA GLY A 60 -0.71 -17.91 6.07
C GLY A 60 -0.70 -16.73 5.10
N SER A 61 -1.87 -16.27 4.64
CA SER A 61 -1.94 -15.09 3.80
C SER A 61 -1.62 -13.82 4.59
N ARG A 62 -1.10 -12.81 3.92
CA ARG A 62 -0.83 -11.49 4.52
C ARG A 62 -1.57 -10.41 3.77
N ARG A 63 -2.14 -9.44 4.48
CA ARG A 63 -2.50 -8.15 3.90
C ARG A 63 -1.43 -7.13 4.22
N VAL A 64 -1.08 -6.36 3.21
CA VAL A 64 -0.08 -5.30 3.29
C VAL A 64 -0.73 -4.00 2.85
N LEU A 65 -0.42 -2.92 3.55
CA LEU A 65 -0.82 -1.58 3.17
C LEU A 65 0.42 -0.75 2.82
N LEU A 66 0.42 -0.24 1.60
CA LEU A 66 1.41 0.71 1.11
C LEU A 66 0.81 2.11 1.09
N ARG A 67 1.64 3.13 1.33
CA ARG A 67 1.28 4.54 1.14
C ARG A 67 2.32 5.26 0.29
N ARG A 68 1.90 6.32 -0.37
CA ARG A 68 2.81 7.28 -1.03
C ARG A 68 2.20 8.67 -0.94
N LYS A 69 3.01 9.69 -0.67
CA LYS A 69 2.49 11.07 -0.62
C LYS A 69 1.95 11.47 -1.99
N LYS A 70 0.76 12.07 -2.05
CA LYS A 70 0.29 12.67 -3.30
C LYS A 70 1.18 13.86 -3.63
N THR A 71 1.78 13.86 -4.81
CA THR A 71 2.45 15.05 -5.32
C THR A 71 1.36 16.10 -5.57
N ALA A 72 1.53 17.31 -5.04
CA ALA A 72 0.65 18.45 -5.32
C ALA A 72 0.86 18.94 -6.75
N LEU A 73 0.61 18.09 -7.75
CA LEU A 73 0.51 18.50 -9.16
C LEU A 73 -0.92 19.00 -9.38
N GLY A 74 -1.21 20.15 -8.77
CA GLY A 74 -2.45 20.91 -8.93
C GLY A 74 -2.22 22.42 -8.95
N ASP A 75 -0.96 22.87 -8.90
CA ASP A 75 -0.59 24.28 -9.06
C ASP A 75 0.46 24.40 -10.18
N GLN A 76 0.09 23.91 -11.36
CA GLN A 76 0.83 24.20 -12.58
C GLN A 76 0.30 25.55 -13.07
N PRO A 77 1.06 26.66 -12.98
CA PRO A 77 0.60 27.92 -13.57
C PRO A 77 0.47 27.68 -15.07
N ALA A 78 -0.75 27.90 -15.58
CA ALA A 78 -1.00 27.90 -17.00
C ALA A 78 -0.05 28.91 -17.65
N LEU A 79 0.87 28.42 -18.49
CA LEU A 79 1.59 29.23 -19.46
C LEU A 79 0.77 29.31 -20.75
#